data_AF-A0A3B8Z944-F1
#
_entry.id   AF-A0A3B8Z944-F1
#
_cell.length_a   1.000
_cell.length_b   1.000
_cell.length_c   1.000
_cell.angle_alpha   90.00
_cell.angle_beta   90.00
_cell.angle_gamma   90.00
#
_symmetry.space_group_name_H-M   'P 1'
#
loop_
_entity.id
_entity.type
_entity.pdbx_description
1 polymer ?
#
loop_
_entity_poly.entity_id
_entity_poly.type
_entity_poly.pdbx_seq_one_letter_code
_entity_poly.pdbx_strand_id
1 'polypeptide(L)'
;MIEPITIQLRERIPTQRAGEPLQFGVPFLKGALKDTLCLQLSDANRQILPVQACPLSHWPDGSIRWARINTLIPADCNQPDGLDLAETSLECESTAKIARRDGQLHVQYGAYHLAINDDSVDWQWTGQNGENFFSRLKLNDQQDKGCSAKLDEHWQIESTGPVTTTLSTDGWWFCSEGNKLARFRCLLSFYANGLVIVDAMIHNPKRARHSGGLWDLGDPGSIHFGGMAVETDVSGSEHFRLSLASDQPPREFAADQRLSLHQESSGGENWNSRNHINANGQVLPRYRGYRLNRGQDDPDEGLRAEPVLEAR
;
A
#
# COMPACT_ATOMS: atom_id res chain seq x y z
N MET A 1 25.09 -23.93 3.89
CA MET A 1 25.96 -22.89 4.45
C MET A 1 26.43 -22.02 3.30
N ILE A 2 25.58 -21.06 2.95
CA ILE A 2 25.90 -19.97 2.04
C ILE A 2 27.06 -19.15 2.61
N GLU A 3 27.89 -18.61 1.72
CA GLU A 3 28.77 -17.51 2.10
C GLU A 3 27.92 -16.29 2.44
N PRO A 4 28.29 -15.49 3.47
CA PRO A 4 27.56 -14.28 3.81
C PRO A 4 27.44 -13.34 2.61
N ILE A 5 26.23 -12.82 2.38
CA ILE A 5 25.94 -11.89 1.29
C ILE A 5 25.77 -10.51 1.90
N THR A 6 26.69 -9.61 1.57
CA THR A 6 26.58 -8.18 1.95
C THR A 6 25.72 -7.43 0.95
N ILE A 7 24.71 -6.75 1.46
CA ILE A 7 23.75 -5.93 0.73
C ILE A 7 24.06 -4.47 1.06
N GLN A 8 24.43 -3.69 0.04
CA GLN A 8 24.66 -2.26 0.19
C GLN A 8 23.37 -1.50 -0.02
N LEU A 9 23.03 -0.65 0.95
CA LEU A 9 21.90 0.24 0.85
C LEU A 9 22.38 1.59 0.34
N ARG A 10 21.64 2.16 -0.62
CA ARG A 10 21.96 3.47 -1.19
C ARG A 10 20.79 4.40 -1.02
N GLU A 11 20.90 5.27 -0.02
CA GLU A 11 19.95 6.36 0.14
C GLU A 11 20.10 7.36 -1.01
N ARG A 12 18.97 7.85 -1.51
CA ARG A 12 18.92 8.86 -2.58
C ARG A 12 18.43 10.20 -2.07
N ILE A 13 17.69 10.21 -0.96
CA ILE A 13 17.11 11.40 -0.34
C ILE A 13 17.35 11.30 1.17
N PRO A 14 18.06 12.24 1.81
CA PRO A 14 18.30 12.19 3.25
C PRO A 14 16.98 12.39 4.01
N THR A 15 16.39 11.30 4.47
CA THR A 15 15.17 11.27 5.28
C THR A 15 15.28 10.19 6.36
N GLN A 16 14.48 10.31 7.41
CA GLN A 16 14.44 9.32 8.49
C GLN A 16 13.71 8.06 8.00
N ARG A 17 14.41 6.91 8.03
CA ARG A 17 13.92 5.60 7.54
C ARG A 17 13.53 4.64 8.68
N ALA A 18 13.47 5.15 9.90
CA ALA A 18 13.17 4.40 11.11
C ALA A 18 11.86 3.61 10.96
N GLY A 19 11.93 2.30 11.16
CA GLY A 19 10.75 1.43 11.05
C GLY A 19 10.29 1.15 9.63
N GLU A 20 10.91 1.69 8.58
CA GLU A 20 10.44 1.49 7.20
C GLU A 20 10.62 0.02 6.76
N PRO A 21 9.61 -0.60 6.12
CA PRO A 21 9.76 -1.92 5.56
C PRO A 21 10.69 -1.90 4.34
N LEU A 22 11.61 -2.87 4.31
CA LEU A 22 12.53 -3.05 3.21
C LEU A 22 12.29 -4.41 2.54
N GLN A 23 12.16 -4.39 1.21
CA GLN A 23 11.96 -5.58 0.38
C GLN A 23 12.96 -5.60 -0.78
N PHE A 24 13.67 -6.70 -0.96
CA PHE A 24 14.64 -6.88 -2.05
C PHE A 24 14.80 -8.35 -2.46
N GLY A 25 15.31 -8.58 -3.67
CA GLY A 25 15.61 -9.92 -4.18
C GLY A 25 17.08 -10.28 -3.99
N VAL A 26 17.35 -11.48 -3.48
CA VAL A 26 18.71 -12.03 -3.31
C VAL A 26 18.86 -13.27 -4.18
N PRO A 27 19.87 -13.31 -5.08
CA PRO A 27 20.20 -14.51 -5.84
C PRO A 27 21.07 -15.46 -5.03
N PHE A 28 20.91 -16.76 -5.26
CA PHE A 28 21.74 -17.81 -4.65
C PHE A 28 22.34 -18.73 -5.71
N LEU A 29 23.56 -19.20 -5.42
CA LEU A 29 24.23 -20.20 -6.24
C LEU A 29 23.46 -21.53 -6.23
N LYS A 30 23.55 -22.26 -7.33
CA LYS A 30 22.98 -23.60 -7.44
C LYS A 30 23.52 -24.51 -6.33
N GLY A 31 22.62 -25.17 -5.62
CA GLY A 31 22.91 -26.09 -4.51
C GLY A 31 23.18 -25.41 -3.16
N ALA A 32 23.24 -24.07 -3.09
CA ALA A 32 23.69 -23.36 -1.89
C ALA A 32 22.62 -23.26 -0.79
N LEU A 33 21.36 -22.98 -1.18
CA LEU A 33 20.25 -22.79 -0.25
C LEU A 33 19.06 -23.66 -0.69
N LYS A 34 18.47 -24.42 0.23
CA LYS A 34 17.27 -25.25 -0.01
C LYS A 34 16.04 -24.77 0.72
N ASP A 35 16.22 -24.11 1.85
CA ASP A 35 15.15 -23.59 2.70
C ASP A 35 15.49 -22.14 3.07
N THR A 36 14.49 -21.27 3.13
CA THR A 36 14.65 -19.88 3.55
C THR A 36 14.54 -19.69 5.05
N LEU A 37 14.06 -20.69 5.81
CA LEU A 37 13.91 -20.62 7.26
C LEU A 37 15.25 -20.51 8.00
N CYS A 38 16.35 -20.93 7.36
CA CYS A 38 17.69 -20.82 7.92
C CYS A 38 18.37 -19.48 7.60
N LEU A 39 17.66 -18.44 7.16
CA LEU A 39 18.27 -17.15 6.87
C LEU A 39 18.23 -16.21 8.08
N GLN A 40 19.32 -15.49 8.32
CA GLN A 40 19.44 -14.41 9.29
C GLN A 40 19.93 -13.15 8.58
N LEU A 41 19.35 -12.01 8.95
CA LEU A 41 19.77 -10.71 8.49
C LEU A 41 20.32 -9.91 9.68
N SER A 42 21.46 -9.26 9.51
CA SER A 42 22.02 -8.34 10.49
C SER A 42 22.39 -7.00 9.86
N ASP A 43 22.35 -5.93 10.63
CA ASP A 43 22.83 -4.62 10.20
C ASP A 43 24.36 -4.49 10.34
N ALA A 44 24.90 -3.30 10.00
CA ALA A 44 26.31 -2.97 10.14
C ALA A 44 26.84 -3.05 11.60
N ASN A 45 25.96 -2.92 12.60
CA ASN A 45 26.28 -3.03 14.02
C ASN A 45 26.15 -4.46 14.56
N ARG A 46 25.91 -5.46 13.69
CA ARG A 46 25.63 -6.86 14.05
C ARG A 46 24.34 -7.05 14.84
N GLN A 47 23.43 -6.08 14.84
CA GLN A 47 22.09 -6.26 15.36
C GLN A 47 21.30 -7.17 14.43
N ILE A 48 20.67 -8.21 14.98
CA ILE A 48 19.82 -9.13 14.22
C ILE A 48 18.49 -8.43 13.92
N LEU A 49 18.09 -8.47 12.65
CA LEU A 49 16.85 -7.90 12.15
C LEU A 49 15.81 -8.99 11.92
N PRO A 50 14.50 -8.68 12.04
CA PRO A 50 13.46 -9.63 11.66
C PRO A 50 13.54 -9.89 10.16
N VAL A 51 13.49 -11.16 9.76
CA VAL A 51 13.64 -11.57 8.36
C VAL A 51 12.50 -12.48 7.96
N GLN A 52 11.85 -12.14 6.85
CA GLN A 52 10.85 -12.98 6.22
C GLN A 52 11.25 -13.20 4.78
N ALA A 53 11.55 -14.45 4.44
CA ALA A 53 12.08 -14.82 3.14
C ALA A 53 11.11 -15.73 2.38
N CYS A 54 11.00 -15.54 1.07
CA CYS A 54 10.10 -16.29 0.20
C CYS A 54 10.83 -16.66 -1.10
N PRO A 55 10.96 -17.96 -1.44
CA PRO A 55 11.50 -18.37 -2.74
C PRO A 55 10.69 -17.80 -3.91
N LEU A 56 11.36 -17.15 -4.85
CA LEU A 56 10.77 -16.63 -6.10
C LEU A 56 11.01 -17.57 -7.28
N SER A 57 12.12 -18.31 -7.26
CA SER A 57 12.43 -19.31 -8.30
C SER A 57 13.45 -20.33 -7.79
N HIS A 58 13.48 -21.50 -8.45
CA HIS A 58 14.36 -22.61 -8.12
C HIS A 58 15.26 -22.99 -9.31
N TRP A 59 16.42 -23.55 -9.00
CA TRP A 59 17.27 -24.28 -9.94
C TRP A 59 16.69 -25.67 -10.25
N PRO A 60 17.11 -26.34 -11.33
CA PRO A 60 16.62 -27.68 -11.67
C PRO A 60 16.87 -28.76 -10.61
N ASP A 61 17.82 -28.55 -9.68
CA ASP A 61 18.10 -29.46 -8.55
C ASP A 61 17.23 -29.18 -7.31
N GLY A 62 16.27 -28.25 -7.43
CA GLY A 62 15.38 -27.83 -6.35
C GLY A 62 15.95 -26.79 -5.40
N SER A 63 17.23 -26.40 -5.53
CA SER A 63 17.79 -25.31 -4.72
C SER A 63 17.20 -23.95 -5.11
N ILE A 64 17.14 -23.04 -4.16
CA ILE A 64 16.59 -21.69 -4.37
C ILE A 64 17.56 -20.91 -5.27
N ARG A 65 17.03 -20.28 -6.32
CA ARG A 65 17.79 -19.41 -7.23
C ARG A 65 17.62 -17.94 -6.88
N TRP A 66 16.41 -17.54 -6.54
CA TRP A 66 16.07 -16.19 -6.09
C TRP A 66 15.13 -16.30 -4.91
N ALA A 67 15.40 -15.53 -3.84
CA ALA A 67 14.45 -15.31 -2.77
C ALA A 67 14.17 -13.82 -2.62
N ARG A 68 12.92 -13.49 -2.26
CA ARG A 68 12.56 -12.17 -1.76
C ARG A 68 12.80 -12.14 -0.27
N ILE A 69 13.50 -11.11 0.19
CA ILE A 69 13.76 -10.84 1.60
C ILE A 69 12.95 -9.61 1.99
N ASN A 70 12.16 -9.75 3.06
CA ASN A 70 11.46 -8.67 3.74
C ASN A 70 12.07 -8.48 5.13
N THR A 71 12.26 -7.23 5.53
CA THR A 71 12.71 -6.85 6.87
C THR A 71 12.13 -5.50 7.28
N LEU A 72 12.37 -5.08 8.51
CA LEU A 72 12.05 -3.75 9.03
C LEU A 72 13.35 -3.07 9.44
N ILE A 73 13.53 -1.82 9.02
CA ILE A 73 14.63 -0.98 9.51
C ILE A 73 14.39 -0.71 11.01
N PRO A 74 15.41 -0.80 11.89
CA PRO A 74 15.25 -0.46 13.31
C PRO A 74 14.71 0.96 13.51
N ALA A 75 13.88 1.15 14.55
CA ALA A 75 13.24 2.43 14.83
C ALA A 75 14.23 3.53 15.27
N ASP A 76 15.42 3.14 15.72
CA ASP A 76 16.52 4.01 16.13
C ASP A 76 17.60 4.17 15.03
N CYS A 77 17.38 3.57 13.85
CA CYS A 77 18.33 3.66 12.74
C CYS A 77 18.09 4.96 11.93
N ASN A 78 19.07 5.87 11.99
CA ASN A 78 19.02 7.12 11.22
C ASN A 78 19.51 6.93 9.76
N GLN A 79 20.48 6.04 9.52
CA GLN A 79 21.03 5.75 8.20
C GLN A 79 21.42 4.26 8.14
N PRO A 80 20.69 3.43 7.39
CA PRO A 80 21.07 2.03 7.25
C PRO A 80 22.17 1.91 6.18
N ASP A 81 23.41 1.66 6.61
CA ASP A 81 24.59 1.67 5.72
C ASP A 81 24.82 0.33 4.98
N GLY A 82 24.26 -0.77 5.48
CA GLY A 82 24.38 -2.09 4.87
C GLY A 82 23.75 -3.20 5.70
N LEU A 83 23.50 -4.34 5.05
CA LEU A 83 22.92 -5.53 5.66
C LEU A 83 23.76 -6.75 5.28
N ASP A 84 23.92 -7.68 6.22
CA ASP A 84 24.56 -8.98 5.97
C ASP A 84 23.51 -10.08 6.09
N LEU A 85 23.38 -10.91 5.04
CA LEU A 85 22.52 -12.09 5.02
C LEU A 85 23.39 -13.35 5.16
N ALA A 86 23.09 -14.19 6.15
CA ALA A 86 23.80 -15.43 6.41
C ALA A 86 22.85 -16.58 6.73
N GLU A 87 23.37 -17.81 6.73
CA GLU A 87 22.65 -18.97 7.25
C GLU A 87 22.78 -19.04 8.78
N THR A 88 21.69 -19.38 9.47
CA THR A 88 21.63 -19.63 10.91
C THR A 88 20.88 -20.93 11.21
N SER A 89 21.20 -21.55 12.34
CA SER A 89 20.46 -22.68 12.90
C SER A 89 19.46 -22.26 13.98
N LEU A 90 19.33 -20.95 14.23
CA LEU A 90 18.39 -20.41 15.22
C LEU A 90 17.00 -20.26 14.58
N GLU A 91 15.98 -20.78 15.24
CA GLU A 91 14.59 -20.57 14.85
C GLU A 91 14.17 -19.13 15.14
N CYS A 92 13.43 -18.51 14.22
CA CYS A 92 12.89 -17.16 14.40
C CYS A 92 11.58 -17.23 15.21
N GLU A 93 11.55 -16.63 16.40
CA GLU A 93 10.51 -16.90 17.41
C GLU A 93 9.18 -16.14 17.27
N SER A 94 9.07 -15.10 16.45
CA SER A 94 7.88 -14.22 16.47
C SER A 94 7.12 -14.18 15.16
N THR A 95 6.12 -15.03 14.99
CA THR A 95 5.15 -14.93 13.88
C THR A 95 3.89 -14.18 14.31
N ALA A 96 3.12 -13.68 13.34
CA ALA A 96 1.79 -13.14 13.60
C ALA A 96 0.89 -14.17 14.30
N LYS A 97 0.06 -13.73 15.25
CA LYS A 97 -1.08 -14.52 15.74
C LYS A 97 -2.26 -14.25 14.83
N ILE A 98 -2.83 -15.31 14.25
CA ILE A 98 -3.94 -15.21 13.31
C ILE A 98 -5.11 -16.06 13.80
N ALA A 99 -6.32 -15.51 13.77
CA ALA A 99 -7.53 -16.25 14.09
C ALA A 99 -8.74 -15.70 13.32
N ARG A 100 -9.68 -16.58 12.97
CA ARG A 100 -11.00 -16.19 12.50
C ARG A 100 -12.02 -16.36 13.60
N ARG A 101 -12.77 -15.31 13.93
CA ARG A 101 -13.78 -15.29 15.00
C ARG A 101 -14.84 -14.27 14.63
N ASP A 102 -16.10 -14.55 14.94
CA ASP A 102 -17.20 -13.57 14.82
C ASP A 102 -17.34 -12.91 13.43
N GLY A 103 -17.05 -13.66 12.35
CA GLY A 103 -17.10 -13.14 10.97
C GLY A 103 -15.96 -12.18 10.60
N GLN A 104 -14.87 -12.22 11.36
CA GLN A 104 -13.68 -11.41 11.15
C GLN A 104 -12.41 -12.26 11.11
N LEU A 105 -11.47 -11.84 10.27
CA LEU A 105 -10.08 -12.29 10.29
C LEU A 105 -9.24 -11.32 11.13
N HIS A 106 -8.63 -11.85 12.18
CA HIS A 106 -7.76 -11.11 13.09
C HIS A 106 -6.30 -11.47 12.86
N VAL A 107 -5.44 -10.46 12.72
CA VAL A 107 -3.98 -10.60 12.64
C VAL A 107 -3.34 -9.71 13.70
N GLN A 108 -2.45 -10.27 14.52
CA GLN A 108 -1.80 -9.54 15.60
C GLN A 108 -0.27 -9.70 15.55
N TYR A 109 0.42 -8.56 15.65
CA TYR A 109 1.86 -8.44 15.86
C TYR A 109 2.13 -7.66 17.14
N GLY A 110 2.52 -8.35 18.21
CA GLY A 110 2.76 -7.70 19.51
C GLY A 110 1.52 -6.94 19.98
N ALA A 111 1.65 -5.61 20.10
CA ALA A 111 0.57 -4.71 20.50
C ALA A 111 -0.33 -4.26 19.33
N TYR A 112 0.11 -4.44 18.08
CA TYR A 112 -0.65 -4.04 16.90
C TYR A 112 -1.62 -5.13 16.47
N HIS A 113 -2.83 -4.73 16.11
CA HIS A 113 -3.89 -5.65 15.71
C HIS A 113 -4.65 -5.10 14.49
N LEU A 114 -4.95 -6.00 13.55
CA LEU A 114 -5.76 -5.72 12.38
C LEU A 114 -6.92 -6.72 12.35
N ALA A 115 -8.16 -6.22 12.42
CA ALA A 115 -9.38 -7.01 12.27
C ALA A 115 -10.05 -6.66 10.94
N ILE A 116 -10.41 -7.66 10.14
CA ILE A 116 -10.95 -7.49 8.79
C ILE A 116 -12.25 -8.25 8.70
N ASN A 117 -13.31 -7.60 8.22
CA ASN A 117 -14.59 -8.27 8.05
C ASN A 117 -14.56 -9.25 6.87
N ASP A 118 -15.14 -10.43 7.05
CA ASP A 118 -15.08 -11.51 6.05
C ASP A 118 -15.89 -11.21 4.78
N ASP A 119 -16.88 -10.32 4.85
CA ASP A 119 -17.84 -10.04 3.78
C ASP A 119 -17.79 -8.59 3.24
N SER A 120 -16.83 -7.79 3.70
CA SER A 120 -16.66 -6.40 3.29
C SER A 120 -15.20 -6.02 3.09
N VAL A 121 -14.98 -4.92 2.36
CA VAL A 121 -13.64 -4.38 2.10
C VAL A 121 -13.33 -3.27 3.09
N ASP A 122 -13.38 -3.62 4.37
CA ASP A 122 -13.08 -2.74 5.49
C ASP A 122 -12.32 -3.48 6.59
N TRP A 123 -11.60 -2.69 7.37
CA TRP A 123 -10.70 -3.18 8.40
C TRP A 123 -10.60 -2.17 9.54
N GLN A 124 -10.31 -2.72 10.71
CA GLN A 124 -10.08 -1.98 11.93
C GLN A 124 -8.64 -2.21 12.36
N TRP A 125 -7.88 -1.14 12.45
CA TRP A 125 -6.52 -1.14 12.96
C TRP A 125 -6.51 -0.70 14.42
N THR A 126 -5.72 -1.37 15.25
CA THR A 126 -5.51 -1.00 16.65
C THR A 126 -4.03 -0.86 16.96
N GLY A 127 -3.68 0.28 17.54
CA GLY A 127 -2.32 0.69 17.90
C GLY A 127 -1.87 0.25 19.28
N GLN A 128 -0.62 0.58 19.62
CA GLN A 128 0.02 0.19 20.88
C GLN A 128 -0.63 0.85 22.12
N ASN A 129 -1.18 2.06 21.97
CA ASN A 129 -1.79 2.80 23.08
C ASN A 129 -3.33 2.68 23.06
N GLY A 130 -3.88 1.73 22.30
CA GLY A 130 -5.31 1.53 22.14
C GLY A 130 -5.97 2.47 21.12
N GLU A 131 -5.19 3.20 20.32
CA GLU A 131 -5.70 3.94 19.17
C GLU A 131 -6.45 2.99 18.24
N ASN A 132 -7.52 3.47 17.62
CA ASN A 132 -8.38 2.62 16.80
C ASN A 132 -8.86 3.38 15.57
N PHE A 133 -8.55 2.86 14.40
CA PHE A 133 -8.93 3.46 13.12
C PHE A 133 -9.72 2.45 12.29
N PHE A 134 -10.96 2.81 11.98
CA PHE A 134 -11.77 2.07 11.02
C PHE A 134 -11.52 2.62 9.62
N SER A 135 -11.18 1.74 8.68
CA SER A 135 -10.96 2.10 7.27
C SER A 135 -11.77 1.23 6.33
N ARG A 136 -12.19 1.80 5.19
CA ARG A 136 -12.95 1.11 4.16
C ARG A 136 -12.53 1.55 2.76
N LEU A 137 -12.42 0.59 1.84
CA LEU A 137 -12.33 0.89 0.41
C LEU A 137 -13.73 1.19 -0.13
N LYS A 138 -13.89 2.31 -0.83
CA LYS A 138 -15.14 2.71 -1.50
C LYS A 138 -14.93 3.00 -2.97
N LEU A 139 -15.98 2.77 -3.75
CA LEU A 139 -16.10 3.17 -5.14
C LEU A 139 -17.42 3.93 -5.31
N ASN A 140 -17.39 5.05 -6.03
CA ASN A 140 -18.59 5.76 -6.46
C ASN A 140 -18.82 5.54 -7.97
N ASP A 141 -20.08 5.40 -8.39
CA ASP A 141 -20.46 5.32 -9.80
C ASP A 141 -20.31 6.68 -10.51
N GLN A 142 -20.59 6.74 -11.81
CA GLN A 142 -20.44 7.97 -12.61
C GLN A 142 -21.33 9.12 -12.11
N GLN A 143 -22.41 8.83 -11.38
CA GLN A 143 -23.30 9.82 -10.79
C GLN A 143 -22.90 10.17 -9.34
N ASP A 144 -21.69 9.77 -8.94
CA ASP A 144 -21.12 9.95 -7.60
C ASP A 144 -21.94 9.27 -6.48
N LYS A 145 -22.66 8.20 -6.82
CA LYS A 145 -23.38 7.38 -5.83
C LYS A 145 -22.53 6.20 -5.40
N GLY A 146 -22.57 5.87 -4.11
CA GLY A 146 -21.81 4.75 -3.56
C GLY A 146 -22.16 3.41 -4.19
N CYS A 147 -21.15 2.68 -4.63
CA CYS A 147 -21.25 1.29 -5.08
C CYS A 147 -21.18 0.33 -3.89
N SER A 148 -21.82 -0.83 -4.01
CA SER A 148 -21.66 -1.92 -3.05
C SER A 148 -20.59 -2.91 -3.53
N ALA A 149 -19.73 -3.36 -2.62
CA ALA A 149 -18.80 -4.45 -2.87
C ALA A 149 -19.47 -5.78 -2.54
N LYS A 150 -19.25 -6.78 -3.40
CA LYS A 150 -19.51 -8.18 -3.09
C LYS A 150 -18.25 -8.98 -3.35
N LEU A 151 -17.73 -9.61 -2.31
CA LEU A 151 -16.56 -10.47 -2.39
C LEU A 151 -16.94 -11.78 -3.08
N ASP A 152 -15.99 -12.35 -3.84
CA ASP A 152 -16.15 -13.70 -4.40
C ASP A 152 -16.00 -14.75 -3.29
N GLU A 153 -15.06 -14.53 -2.38
CA GLU A 153 -14.74 -15.34 -1.21
C GLU A 153 -14.27 -14.43 -0.06
N HIS A 154 -14.28 -14.95 1.17
CA HIS A 154 -13.69 -14.25 2.31
C HIS A 154 -12.21 -13.94 2.07
N TRP A 155 -11.68 -12.95 2.80
CA TRP A 155 -10.27 -12.58 2.73
C TRP A 155 -9.33 -13.76 2.90
N GLN A 156 -8.32 -13.92 2.04
CA GLN A 156 -7.35 -15.01 2.09
C GLN A 156 -6.00 -14.52 2.62
N ILE A 157 -5.25 -15.41 3.26
CA ILE A 157 -3.87 -15.13 3.68
C ILE A 157 -2.94 -15.56 2.55
N GLU A 158 -2.36 -14.60 1.84
CA GLU A 158 -1.41 -14.84 0.73
C GLU A 158 -0.05 -15.27 1.26
N SER A 159 0.41 -14.61 2.33
CA SER A 159 1.64 -14.97 3.03
C SER A 159 1.64 -14.44 4.45
N THR A 160 2.38 -15.09 5.34
CA THR A 160 2.58 -14.64 6.72
C THR A 160 3.98 -15.02 7.18
N GLY A 161 4.52 -14.26 8.13
CA GLY A 161 5.82 -14.50 8.73
C GLY A 161 6.09 -13.52 9.85
N PRO A 162 7.36 -13.32 10.23
CA PRO A 162 7.72 -12.43 11.34
C PRO A 162 7.68 -10.94 11.00
N VAL A 163 7.60 -10.57 9.72
CA VAL A 163 7.71 -9.17 9.27
C VAL A 163 6.38 -8.64 8.74
N THR A 164 5.66 -9.44 7.95
CA THR A 164 4.45 -9.02 7.25
C THR A 164 3.48 -10.18 7.08
N THR A 165 2.19 -9.89 7.31
CA THR A 165 1.09 -10.74 6.84
C THR A 165 0.39 -10.03 5.69
N THR A 166 0.35 -10.67 4.53
CA THR A 166 -0.35 -10.16 3.34
C THR A 166 -1.66 -10.89 3.17
N LEU A 167 -2.73 -10.12 3.03
CA LEU A 167 -4.11 -10.58 2.93
C LEU A 167 -4.69 -10.09 1.61
N SER A 168 -5.55 -10.89 0.97
CA SER A 168 -6.18 -10.52 -0.29
C SER A 168 -7.66 -10.81 -0.32
N THR A 169 -8.40 -10.03 -1.10
CA THR A 169 -9.75 -10.38 -1.51
C THR A 169 -10.03 -9.89 -2.93
N ASP A 170 -10.95 -10.57 -3.59
CA ASP A 170 -11.36 -10.37 -4.96
C ASP A 170 -12.89 -10.26 -5.00
N GLY A 171 -13.42 -9.43 -5.88
CA GLY A 171 -14.88 -9.23 -5.91
C GLY A 171 -15.39 -8.32 -7.01
N TRP A 172 -16.67 -7.97 -6.87
CA TRP A 172 -17.40 -7.10 -7.79
C TRP A 172 -17.90 -5.85 -7.09
N TRP A 173 -17.74 -4.72 -7.77
CA TRP A 173 -18.48 -3.50 -7.47
C TRP A 173 -19.80 -3.51 -8.23
N PHE A 174 -20.89 -3.19 -7.53
CA PHE A 174 -22.22 -3.00 -8.08
C PHE A 174 -22.61 -1.53 -7.95
N CYS A 175 -23.10 -0.94 -9.04
CA CYS A 175 -23.59 0.44 -8.98
C CYS A 175 -24.85 0.53 -8.09
N SER A 176 -25.26 1.77 -7.81
CA SER A 176 -26.45 2.06 -7.01
C SER A 176 -27.75 1.43 -7.56
N GLU A 177 -27.80 1.12 -8.86
CA GLU A 177 -28.92 0.44 -9.53
C GLU A 177 -28.83 -1.10 -9.46
N GLY A 178 -27.76 -1.66 -8.88
CA GLY A 178 -27.55 -3.11 -8.73
C GLY A 178 -26.88 -3.80 -9.91
N ASN A 179 -26.42 -3.06 -10.93
CA ASN A 179 -25.68 -3.63 -12.06
C ASN A 179 -24.19 -3.80 -11.74
N LYS A 180 -23.55 -4.85 -12.28
CA LYS A 180 -22.10 -5.03 -12.18
C LYS A 180 -21.36 -3.90 -12.87
N LEU A 181 -20.51 -3.18 -12.13
CA LEU A 181 -19.70 -2.08 -12.63
C LEU A 181 -18.30 -2.56 -13.02
N ALA A 182 -17.55 -3.09 -12.05
CA ALA A 182 -16.15 -3.47 -12.23
C ALA A 182 -15.76 -4.65 -11.32
N ARG A 183 -14.72 -5.36 -11.72
CA ARG A 183 -13.99 -6.28 -10.85
C ARG A 183 -13.06 -5.48 -9.93
N PHE A 184 -12.75 -6.01 -8.76
CA PHE A 184 -11.68 -5.47 -7.93
C PHE A 184 -10.82 -6.56 -7.32
N ARG A 185 -9.62 -6.17 -6.92
CA ARG A 185 -8.74 -6.91 -6.00
C ARG A 185 -8.19 -5.94 -4.98
N CYS A 186 -8.19 -6.33 -3.71
CA CYS A 186 -7.63 -5.55 -2.61
C CYS A 186 -6.56 -6.40 -1.91
N LEU A 187 -5.37 -5.84 -1.71
CA LEU A 187 -4.31 -6.42 -0.92
C LEU A 187 -4.05 -5.56 0.32
N LEU A 188 -4.00 -6.17 1.50
CA LEU A 188 -3.54 -5.53 2.73
C LEU A 188 -2.24 -6.17 3.17
N SER A 189 -1.17 -5.39 3.26
CA SER A 189 0.08 -5.81 3.88
C SER A 189 0.19 -5.21 5.27
N PHE A 190 0.03 -6.04 6.29
CA PHE A 190 0.13 -5.64 7.70
C PHE A 190 1.50 -6.03 8.25
N TYR A 191 2.27 -5.03 8.65
CA TYR A 191 3.65 -5.19 9.12
C TYR A 191 3.72 -5.26 10.64
N ALA A 192 4.79 -5.90 11.14
CA ALA A 192 5.00 -6.11 12.57
C ALA A 192 5.19 -4.82 13.39
N ASN A 193 5.50 -3.70 12.74
CA ASN A 193 5.56 -2.36 13.32
C ASN A 193 4.21 -1.62 13.33
N GLY A 194 3.12 -2.28 12.90
CA GLY A 194 1.78 -1.68 12.82
C GLY A 194 1.45 -1.00 11.48
N LEU A 195 2.38 -0.89 10.53
CA LEU A 195 2.07 -0.30 9.22
C LEU A 195 1.09 -1.17 8.42
N VAL A 196 0.10 -0.53 7.79
CA VAL A 196 -0.80 -1.16 6.82
C VAL A 196 -0.57 -0.51 5.46
N ILE A 197 -0.21 -1.30 4.45
CA ILE A 197 -0.17 -0.86 3.05
C ILE A 197 -1.38 -1.46 2.33
N VAL A 198 -2.08 -0.63 1.56
CA VAL A 198 -3.28 -1.01 0.80
C VAL A 198 -2.99 -0.93 -0.68
N ASP A 199 -3.09 -2.06 -1.38
CA ASP A 199 -3.07 -2.12 -2.84
C ASP A 199 -4.49 -2.39 -3.36
N ALA A 200 -5.14 -1.35 -3.90
CA ALA A 200 -6.49 -1.45 -4.45
C ALA A 200 -6.48 -1.40 -5.98
N MET A 201 -7.06 -2.42 -6.62
CA MET A 201 -7.15 -2.53 -8.06
C MET A 201 -8.60 -2.52 -8.53
N ILE A 202 -8.88 -1.75 -9.58
CA ILE A 202 -10.11 -1.85 -10.37
C ILE A 202 -9.77 -2.55 -11.70
N HIS A 203 -10.53 -3.57 -12.05
CA HIS A 203 -10.42 -4.27 -13.32
C HIS A 203 -11.69 -4.08 -14.14
N ASN A 204 -11.54 -3.57 -15.37
CA ASN A 204 -12.62 -3.52 -16.34
C ASN A 204 -12.75 -4.89 -17.05
N PRO A 205 -13.81 -5.67 -16.80
CA PRO A 205 -13.98 -7.00 -17.41
C PRO A 205 -14.48 -6.93 -18.86
N LYS A 206 -14.89 -5.76 -19.34
CA LYS A 206 -15.41 -5.59 -20.70
C LYS A 206 -14.24 -5.40 -21.66
N ARG A 207 -14.14 -6.29 -22.65
CA ARG A 207 -13.13 -6.20 -23.71
C ARG A 207 -13.28 -4.89 -24.50
N ALA A 208 -12.15 -4.27 -24.83
CA ALA A 208 -12.11 -3.16 -25.78
C ALA A 208 -12.58 -3.62 -27.17
N ARG A 209 -13.25 -2.73 -27.92
CA ARG A 209 -13.70 -2.93 -29.30
C ARG A 209 -12.91 -2.05 -30.27
N HIS A 210 -11.64 -2.37 -30.45
CA HIS A 210 -10.70 -1.67 -31.33
C HIS A 210 -10.79 -2.14 -32.81
N SER A 211 -11.87 -1.80 -33.50
CA SER A 211 -11.99 -2.10 -34.94
C SER A 211 -10.83 -1.46 -35.73
N GLY A 212 -10.14 -2.23 -36.57
CA GLY A 212 -8.99 -1.74 -37.33
C GLY A 212 -7.71 -1.47 -36.51
N GLY A 213 -7.67 -1.88 -35.23
CA GLY A 213 -6.50 -1.69 -34.37
C GLY A 213 -6.39 -0.30 -33.73
N LEU A 214 -7.45 0.51 -33.81
CA LEU A 214 -7.52 1.83 -33.19
C LEU A 214 -8.05 1.72 -31.75
N TRP A 215 -7.33 2.29 -30.80
CA TRP A 215 -7.71 2.29 -29.38
C TRP A 215 -8.38 3.61 -29.06
N ASP A 216 -9.69 3.66 -29.27
CA ASP A 216 -10.46 4.88 -29.09
C ASP A 216 -10.77 5.16 -27.61
N LEU A 217 -10.60 6.40 -27.19
CA LEU A 217 -11.07 6.86 -25.88
C LEU A 217 -12.60 6.78 -25.85
N GLY A 218 -13.16 6.15 -24.81
CA GLY A 218 -14.61 5.95 -24.70
C GLY A 218 -15.15 4.81 -25.56
N ASP A 219 -14.30 3.84 -25.93
CA ASP A 219 -14.73 2.57 -26.52
C ASP A 219 -15.97 1.98 -25.80
N PRO A 220 -16.92 1.30 -26.49
CA PRO A 220 -18.12 0.75 -25.86
C PRO A 220 -17.87 -0.27 -24.74
N GLY A 221 -16.67 -0.85 -24.67
CA GLY A 221 -16.21 -1.69 -23.56
C GLY A 221 -15.72 -0.88 -22.35
N SER A 222 -15.70 0.45 -22.39
CA SER A 222 -15.28 1.28 -21.26
C SER A 222 -16.28 1.18 -20.10
N ILE A 223 -15.77 1.41 -18.88
CA ILE A 223 -16.57 1.59 -17.67
C ILE A 223 -16.34 2.99 -17.13
N HIS A 224 -17.35 3.58 -16.50
CA HIS A 224 -17.29 4.92 -15.94
C HIS A 224 -17.63 4.87 -14.46
N PHE A 225 -16.84 5.57 -13.65
CA PHE A 225 -17.00 5.66 -12.20
C PHE A 225 -16.53 7.04 -11.74
N GLY A 226 -17.01 7.50 -10.58
CA GLY A 226 -16.70 8.83 -10.04
C GLY A 226 -15.35 8.88 -9.35
N GLY A 227 -15.05 7.87 -8.52
CA GLY A 227 -13.78 7.78 -7.82
C GLY A 227 -13.68 6.54 -6.94
N MET A 228 -12.45 6.19 -6.59
CA MET A 228 -12.12 5.16 -5.60
C MET A 228 -11.36 5.83 -4.46
N ALA A 229 -11.72 5.49 -3.22
CA ALA A 229 -11.11 6.09 -2.04
C ALA A 229 -10.92 5.04 -0.95
N VAL A 230 -9.86 5.22 -0.16
CA VAL A 230 -9.79 4.64 1.19
C VAL A 230 -10.29 5.74 2.13
N GLU A 231 -11.39 5.46 2.82
CA GLU A 231 -11.87 6.32 3.89
C GLU A 231 -11.39 5.77 5.22
N THR A 232 -10.91 6.64 6.10
CA THR A 232 -10.47 6.30 7.45
C THR A 232 -11.16 7.23 8.45
N ASP A 233 -11.79 6.66 9.47
CA ASP A 233 -12.37 7.40 10.58
C ASP A 233 -11.26 7.87 11.52
N VAL A 234 -11.15 9.18 11.69
CA VAL A 234 -10.16 9.87 12.55
C VAL A 234 -10.85 10.76 13.58
N SER A 235 -12.12 10.49 13.91
CA SER A 235 -12.95 11.33 14.79
C SER A 235 -12.42 11.49 16.22
N GLY A 236 -11.47 10.65 16.66
CA GLY A 236 -10.80 10.77 17.96
C GLY A 236 -9.63 11.77 17.99
N SER A 237 -9.26 12.37 16.86
CA SER A 237 -8.13 13.31 16.77
C SER A 237 -8.54 14.75 17.06
N GLU A 238 -7.67 15.47 17.77
CA GLU A 238 -7.83 16.89 18.11
C GLU A 238 -7.22 17.80 17.03
N HIS A 239 -6.13 17.34 16.40
CA HIS A 239 -5.39 18.10 15.40
C HIS A 239 -4.85 17.22 14.28
N PHE A 240 -4.60 17.84 13.13
CA PHE A 240 -3.95 17.21 11.99
C PHE A 240 -2.63 17.89 11.67
N ARG A 241 -1.59 17.12 11.35
CA ARG A 241 -0.39 17.61 10.68
C ARG A 241 -0.39 17.14 9.24
N LEU A 242 -0.30 18.07 8.30
CA LEU A 242 -0.22 17.77 6.88
C LEU A 242 1.14 18.24 6.34
N SER A 243 1.90 17.30 5.81
CA SER A 243 3.09 17.56 4.99
C SER A 243 2.71 17.43 3.53
N LEU A 244 3.03 18.43 2.70
CA LEU A 244 2.72 18.41 1.27
C LEU A 244 3.84 17.83 0.41
N ALA A 245 5.07 17.78 0.92
CA ALA A 245 6.22 17.17 0.30
C ALA A 245 7.27 16.84 1.36
N SER A 246 8.18 15.92 1.07
CA SER A 246 9.23 15.49 2.01
C SER A 246 10.21 16.58 2.42
N ASP A 247 10.35 17.63 1.60
CA ASP A 247 11.23 18.79 1.83
C ASP A 247 10.51 20.00 2.44
N GLN A 248 9.21 19.88 2.73
CA GLN A 248 8.41 20.95 3.33
C GLN A 248 8.06 20.63 4.79
N PRO A 249 8.08 21.64 5.69
CA PRO A 249 7.67 21.42 7.07
C PRO A 249 6.17 21.09 7.14
N PRO A 250 5.76 20.20 8.07
CA PRO A 250 4.35 19.92 8.31
C PRO A 250 3.62 21.18 8.77
N ARG A 251 2.36 21.31 8.38
CA ARG A 251 1.46 22.36 8.82
C ARG A 251 0.39 21.79 9.72
N GLU A 252 0.09 22.49 10.81
CA GLU A 252 -0.92 22.10 11.78
C GLU A 252 -2.28 22.70 11.44
N PHE A 253 -3.33 21.88 11.60
CA PHE A 253 -4.71 22.25 11.39
C PHE A 253 -5.58 21.70 12.53
N ALA A 254 -6.63 22.43 12.89
CA ALA A 254 -7.60 21.97 13.89
C ALA A 254 -8.49 20.87 13.28
N ALA A 255 -8.94 19.91 14.09
CA ALA A 255 -9.74 18.79 13.59
C ALA A 255 -11.11 19.17 13.03
N ASP A 256 -11.66 20.31 13.46
CA ASP A 256 -12.92 20.86 12.96
C ASP A 256 -12.77 21.63 11.64
N GLN A 257 -11.54 21.90 11.20
CA GLN A 257 -11.28 22.59 9.96
C GLN A 257 -11.43 21.65 8.76
N ARG A 258 -12.36 21.98 7.85
CA ARG A 258 -12.52 21.23 6.60
C ARG A 258 -11.36 21.51 5.65
N LEU A 259 -10.55 20.48 5.39
CA LEU A 259 -9.44 20.51 4.45
C LEU A 259 -9.74 19.68 3.21
N SER A 260 -9.27 20.14 2.05
CA SER A 260 -9.28 19.35 0.82
C SER A 260 -8.04 19.65 0.00
N LEU A 261 -7.19 18.64 -0.19
CA LEU A 261 -6.06 18.68 -1.11
C LEU A 261 -6.43 17.95 -2.39
N HIS A 262 -6.28 18.62 -3.53
CA HIS A 262 -6.56 18.03 -4.84
C HIS A 262 -5.40 18.30 -5.81
N GLN A 263 -4.80 17.23 -6.33
CA GLN A 263 -3.80 17.27 -7.40
C GLN A 263 -4.51 17.08 -8.75
N GLU A 264 -4.58 18.12 -9.57
CA GLU A 264 -5.27 18.09 -10.88
C GLU A 264 -4.37 17.61 -12.01
N SER A 265 -3.09 17.99 -12.00
CA SER A 265 -2.11 17.58 -13.02
C SER A 265 -0.74 17.34 -12.41
N SER A 266 0.19 16.76 -13.18
CA SER A 266 1.56 16.45 -12.72
C SER A 266 2.42 17.67 -12.38
N GLY A 267 1.95 18.89 -12.63
CA GLY A 267 2.72 20.12 -12.42
C GLY A 267 3.76 20.42 -13.52
N GLY A 268 3.88 19.59 -14.56
CA GLY A 268 4.77 19.83 -15.70
C GLY A 268 4.35 21.02 -16.57
N GLU A 269 5.25 21.50 -17.44
CA GLU A 269 4.97 22.64 -18.33
C GLU A 269 3.85 22.35 -19.33
N ASN A 270 3.78 21.12 -19.84
CA ASN A 270 2.79 20.67 -20.83
C ASN A 270 1.51 20.07 -20.20
N TRP A 271 1.17 20.47 -18.97
CA TRP A 271 0.05 19.90 -18.21
C TRP A 271 -1.31 20.00 -18.93
N ASN A 272 -1.51 20.98 -19.82
CA ASN A 272 -2.72 21.20 -20.60
C ASN A 272 -2.60 20.71 -22.07
N SER A 273 -1.72 19.74 -22.33
CA SER A 273 -1.50 19.17 -23.67
C SER A 273 -2.71 18.39 -24.20
N ARG A 274 -2.82 18.32 -25.55
CA ARG A 274 -3.80 17.48 -26.26
C ARG A 274 -3.66 15.98 -25.99
N ASN A 275 -2.57 15.55 -25.38
CA ASN A 275 -2.42 14.16 -24.92
C ASN A 275 -3.33 13.84 -23.72
N HIS A 276 -3.91 14.84 -23.04
CA HIS A 276 -4.78 14.70 -21.88
C HIS A 276 -6.27 14.87 -22.21
N ILE A 277 -6.68 14.56 -23.44
CA ILE A 277 -8.08 14.64 -23.85
C ILE A 277 -8.90 13.44 -23.35
N ASN A 278 -10.19 13.65 -23.11
CA ASN A 278 -11.17 12.59 -22.86
C ASN A 278 -11.83 12.09 -24.16
N ALA A 279 -12.79 11.16 -24.02
CA ALA A 279 -13.58 10.62 -25.14
C ALA A 279 -14.36 11.68 -25.95
N ASN A 280 -14.64 12.84 -25.37
CA ASN A 280 -15.30 13.96 -26.02
C ASN A 280 -14.31 14.95 -26.67
N GLY A 281 -13.01 14.64 -26.67
CA GLY A 281 -11.95 15.50 -27.20
C GLY A 281 -11.61 16.71 -26.32
N GLN A 282 -12.06 16.73 -25.06
CA GLN A 282 -11.83 17.83 -24.13
C GLN A 282 -10.60 17.57 -23.28
N VAL A 283 -9.70 18.56 -23.16
CA VAL A 283 -8.54 18.49 -22.25
C VAL A 283 -9.04 18.44 -20.80
N LEU A 284 -8.65 17.40 -20.06
CA LEU A 284 -9.15 17.13 -18.71
C LEU A 284 -8.63 18.08 -17.64
N PRO A 285 -7.31 18.34 -17.51
CA PRO A 285 -6.80 19.13 -16.40
C PRO A 285 -7.30 20.57 -16.43
N ARG A 286 -7.86 21.03 -15.31
CA ARG A 286 -8.40 22.39 -15.16
C ARG A 286 -7.34 23.42 -14.75
N TYR A 287 -6.31 22.99 -14.05
CA TYR A 287 -5.21 23.83 -13.56
C TYR A 287 -3.92 23.03 -13.39
N ARG A 288 -2.79 23.74 -13.27
CA ARG A 288 -1.46 23.17 -13.09
C ARG A 288 -1.21 22.81 -11.63
N GLY A 289 -0.88 21.55 -11.35
CA GLY A 289 -0.47 21.08 -10.03
C GLY A 289 -1.63 20.82 -9.06
N TYR A 290 -1.48 21.22 -7.79
CA TYR A 290 -2.44 20.98 -6.72
C TYR A 290 -3.02 22.26 -6.12
N ARG A 291 -4.17 22.09 -5.44
CA ARG A 291 -4.81 23.10 -4.58
C ARG A 291 -5.14 22.52 -3.22
N LEU A 292 -4.73 23.20 -2.16
CA LEU A 292 -5.13 22.93 -0.77
C LEU A 292 -6.18 23.97 -0.35
N ASN A 293 -7.43 23.54 -0.23
CA ASN A 293 -8.55 24.37 0.21
C ASN A 293 -8.75 24.24 1.72
N ARG A 294 -9.00 25.38 2.37
CA ARG A 294 -9.19 25.52 3.83
C ARG A 294 -10.50 26.25 4.13
N GLY A 295 -11.63 25.68 3.71
CA GLY A 295 -12.92 26.36 3.81
C GLY A 295 -13.14 27.35 2.66
N GLN A 296 -13.39 28.63 2.97
CA GLN A 296 -13.72 29.67 1.97
C GLN A 296 -12.52 30.53 1.52
N ASP A 297 -11.36 30.35 2.13
CA ASP A 297 -10.15 31.09 1.76
C ASP A 297 -9.62 30.67 0.39
N ASP A 298 -8.82 31.55 -0.22
CA ASP A 298 -8.07 31.21 -1.43
C ASP A 298 -7.18 29.98 -1.19
N PRO A 299 -7.15 29.02 -2.13
CA PRO A 299 -6.38 27.81 -1.96
C PRO A 299 -4.89 28.07 -2.03
N ASP A 300 -4.11 27.33 -1.23
CA ASP A 300 -2.67 27.27 -1.45
C ASP A 300 -2.40 26.41 -2.69
N GLU A 301 -1.59 26.92 -3.61
CA GLU A 301 -1.26 26.23 -4.87
C GLU A 301 0.19 25.74 -4.87
N GLY A 302 0.45 24.64 -5.58
CA GLY A 302 1.81 24.14 -5.81
C GLY A 302 1.85 23.15 -6.96
N LEU A 303 3.05 22.72 -7.36
CA LEU A 303 3.21 21.89 -8.57
C LEU A 303 2.93 20.41 -8.32
N ARG A 304 3.43 19.86 -7.22
CA ARG A 304 3.29 18.43 -6.89
C ARG A 304 3.22 18.24 -5.39
N ALA A 305 2.23 17.47 -4.95
CA ALA A 305 2.06 17.06 -3.57
C ALA A 305 2.40 15.57 -3.42
N GLU A 306 3.07 15.25 -2.31
CA GLU A 306 3.33 13.91 -1.79
C GLU A 306 2.81 13.90 -0.35
N PRO A 307 1.47 13.86 -0.17
CA PRO A 307 0.85 14.21 1.09
C PRO A 307 1.07 13.13 2.15
N VAL A 308 1.42 13.57 3.36
CA VAL A 308 1.37 12.77 4.58
C VAL A 308 0.48 13.48 5.57
N LEU A 309 -0.56 12.79 6.04
CA LEU A 309 -1.49 13.28 7.05
C LEU A 309 -1.28 12.49 8.34
N GLU A 310 -0.93 13.19 9.42
CA GLU A 310 -0.89 12.62 10.77
C GLU A 310 -2.12 13.12 11.54
N ALA A 311 -2.94 12.18 12.00
CA ALA A 311 -4.04 12.44 12.91
C ALA A 311 -3.55 12.29 14.36
N ARG A 312 -3.73 13.32 15.19
CA ARG A 312 -3.21 13.38 16.56
C ARG A 312 -4.31 13.64 17.56
#